data_AF-A0A9J5W7Y4-F1
#
_entry.id   AF-A0A9J5W7Y4-F1
#
_cell.length_a   1.000
_cell.length_b   1.000
_cell.length_c   1.000
_cell.angle_alpha   90.00
_cell.angle_beta   90.00
_cell.angle_gamma   90.00
#
_symmetry.space_group_name_H-M   'P 1'
#
loop_
_entity.id
_entity.type
_entity.pdbx_description
1 polymer ?
#
loop_
_entity_poly.entity_id
_entity_poly.type
_entity_poly.pdbx_seq_one_letter_code
_entity_poly.pdbx_strand_id
1 'polypeptide(L)'
;MGHLAYLANVRDTILEVIVPWMIEAAILAALTPFWASVDDLTMRVMVCESRQGKSSEVTATKAEMEHLRKDVDYLKSTNYTSLLEAANYVDSLDTSIIPPDTIGDLHRGGIAADESEAMTDEKQIEVQEGNIYGGMRDLEETNVQLVIQTSLIEMSMAAPS
;
A
#
# COMPACT_ATOMS: atom_id res chain seq x y z
N MET A 1 -35.95 13.38 -16.71
CA MET A 1 -34.50 13.60 -16.62
C MET A 1 -33.89 13.44 -15.21
N GLY A 2 -34.66 13.28 -14.12
CA GLY A 2 -34.09 13.26 -12.76
C GLY A 2 -33.39 11.97 -12.30
N HIS A 3 -33.72 10.81 -12.90
CA HIS A 3 -33.24 9.52 -12.37
C HIS A 3 -31.80 9.15 -12.79
N LEU A 4 -31.32 9.66 -13.92
CA LEU A 4 -29.94 9.43 -14.39
C LEU A 4 -28.90 10.19 -13.55
N ALA A 5 -29.20 11.44 -13.18
CA ALA A 5 -28.32 12.23 -12.32
C ALA A 5 -28.18 11.64 -10.91
N TYR A 6 -29.26 11.05 -10.38
CA TYR A 6 -29.24 10.38 -9.08
C TYR A 6 -28.35 9.14 -9.05
N LEU A 7 -28.33 8.35 -10.14
CA LEU A 7 -27.58 7.10 -10.21
C LEU A 7 -26.07 7.31 -10.38
N ALA A 8 -25.67 8.38 -11.07
CA ALA A 8 -24.27 8.81 -11.13
C ALA A 8 -23.76 9.21 -9.75
N ASN A 9 -24.52 10.01 -9.01
CA ASN A 9 -24.15 10.49 -7.68
C ASN A 9 -23.94 9.36 -6.66
N VAL A 10 -24.78 8.31 -6.70
CA VAL A 10 -24.64 7.15 -5.79
C VAL A 10 -23.39 6.32 -6.10
N ARG A 11 -23.02 6.17 -7.38
CA ARG A 11 -21.82 5.41 -7.78
C ARG A 11 -20.53 6.12 -7.36
N ASP A 12 -20.49 7.44 -7.46
CA ASP A 12 -19.34 8.23 -7.01
C ASP A 12 -19.15 8.10 -5.49
N THR A 13 -20.24 8.21 -4.70
CA THR A 13 -20.17 8.06 -3.23
C THR A 13 -19.71 6.67 -2.78
N ILE A 14 -20.04 5.60 -3.53
CA ILE A 14 -19.61 4.25 -3.17
C ILE A 14 -18.11 4.05 -3.43
N LEU A 15 -17.58 4.59 -4.54
CA LEU A 15 -16.17 4.46 -4.87
C LEU A 15 -15.29 5.19 -3.84
N GLU A 16 -15.73 6.39 -3.41
CA GLU A 16 -15.05 7.18 -2.37
C GLU A 16 -14.93 6.46 -1.03
N VAL A 17 -15.86 5.55 -0.70
CA VAL A 17 -15.82 4.78 0.55
C VAL A 17 -15.04 3.47 0.38
N ILE A 18 -15.15 2.81 -0.77
CA ILE A 18 -14.51 1.50 -1.00
C ILE A 18 -13.00 1.64 -1.18
N VAL A 19 -12.53 2.65 -1.91
CA VAL A 19 -11.09 2.81 -2.22
C VAL A 19 -10.25 2.96 -0.94
N PRO A 20 -10.59 3.85 0.01
CA PRO A 20 -9.88 3.96 1.28
C PRO A 20 -9.82 2.65 2.08
N TRP A 21 -10.94 1.95 2.13
CA TRP A 21 -11.05 0.69 2.87
C TRP A 21 -10.17 -0.41 2.25
N MET A 22 -10.11 -0.50 0.92
CA MET A 22 -9.24 -1.44 0.22
C MET A 22 -7.76 -1.15 0.47
N ILE A 23 -7.37 0.12 0.51
CA ILE A 23 -5.99 0.54 0.82
C ILE A 23 -5.61 0.15 2.25
N GLU A 24 -6.47 0.44 3.23
CA GLU A 24 -6.24 0.07 4.62
C GLU A 24 -6.10 -1.45 4.79
N ALA A 25 -6.99 -2.22 4.17
CA ALA A 25 -6.95 -3.68 4.20
C ALA A 25 -5.65 -4.23 3.57
N ALA A 26 -5.22 -3.68 2.43
CA ALA A 26 -3.98 -4.07 1.78
C ALA A 26 -2.73 -3.77 2.63
N ILE A 27 -2.69 -2.60 3.29
CA ILE A 27 -1.61 -2.23 4.21
C ILE A 27 -1.56 -3.21 5.39
N LEU A 28 -2.70 -3.49 6.03
CA LEU A 28 -2.77 -4.44 7.14
C LEU A 28 -2.33 -5.86 6.72
N ALA A 29 -2.74 -6.30 5.53
CA ALA A 29 -2.33 -7.59 4.97
C ALA A 29 -0.81 -7.66 4.74
N ALA A 30 -0.19 -6.56 4.28
CA ALA A 30 1.26 -6.48 4.09
C ALA A 30 2.05 -6.39 5.41
N LEU A 31 1.50 -5.74 6.44
CA LEU A 31 2.14 -5.60 7.74
C LEU A 31 2.11 -6.89 8.57
N THR A 32 1.11 -7.74 8.39
CA THR A 32 0.97 -9.01 9.13
C THR A 32 2.19 -9.93 9.00
N PRO A 33 2.67 -10.29 7.80
CA PRO A 33 3.88 -11.12 7.67
C PRO A 33 5.15 -10.39 8.15
N PHE A 34 5.20 -9.06 8.05
CA PHE A 34 6.32 -8.27 8.54
C PHE A 34 6.47 -8.38 10.06
N TRP A 35 5.37 -8.30 10.80
CA TRP A 35 5.34 -8.53 12.25
C TRP A 35 5.89 -9.89 12.65
N ALA A 36 5.42 -10.94 11.97
CA ALA A 36 5.90 -12.30 12.23
C ALA A 36 7.41 -12.42 12.01
N SER A 37 7.95 -11.77 10.97
CA SER A 37 9.39 -11.75 10.72
C SER A 37 10.19 -11.01 11.80
N VAL A 38 9.67 -9.89 12.34
CA VAL A 38 10.33 -9.14 13.43
C VAL A 38 10.35 -9.96 14.72
N ASP A 39 9.25 -10.64 15.05
CA ASP A 39 9.17 -11.50 16.22
C ASP A 39 10.08 -12.74 16.08
N ASP A 40 10.12 -13.38 14.91
CA ASP A 40 11.05 -14.48 14.62
C ASP A 40 12.52 -14.03 14.74
N LEU A 41 12.87 -12.90 14.15
CA LEU A 41 14.21 -12.33 14.27
C LEU A 41 14.55 -12.05 15.74
N THR A 42 13.58 -11.56 16.52
CA THR A 42 13.77 -11.24 17.94
C THR A 42 14.14 -12.49 18.70
N MET A 43 13.41 -13.58 18.43
CA MET A 43 13.67 -14.88 19.02
C MET A 43 15.04 -15.43 18.64
N ARG A 44 15.45 -15.31 17.37
CA ARG A 44 16.80 -15.70 16.91
C ARG A 44 17.90 -14.92 17.60
N VAL A 45 17.77 -13.60 17.73
CA VAL A 45 18.75 -12.76 18.45
C VAL A 45 18.84 -13.17 19.92
N MET A 46 17.73 -13.45 20.59
CA MET A 46 17.75 -13.94 21.99
C MET A 46 18.45 -15.30 22.11
N VAL A 47 18.21 -16.22 21.18
CA VAL A 47 18.90 -17.52 21.17
C VAL A 47 20.40 -17.33 20.95
N CYS A 48 20.81 -16.45 20.03
CA CYS A 48 22.23 -16.13 19.80
C CYS A 48 22.88 -15.50 21.04
N GLU A 49 22.24 -14.52 21.69
CA GLU A 49 22.70 -13.87 22.93
C GLU A 49 22.93 -14.92 24.03
N SER A 50 22.05 -15.91 24.15
CA SER A 50 22.17 -16.96 25.16
C SER A 50 23.32 -17.95 24.91
N ARG A 51 23.72 -18.16 23.64
CA ARG A 51 24.78 -19.12 23.25
C ARG A 51 26.16 -18.49 23.21
N GLN A 52 26.26 -17.27 22.68
CA GLN A 52 27.53 -16.57 22.46
C GLN A 52 27.87 -15.58 23.57
N GLY A 53 26.94 -15.35 24.49
CA GLY A 53 27.03 -14.26 25.46
C GLY A 53 26.71 -12.92 24.81
N LYS A 54 26.90 -11.85 25.58
CA LYS A 54 26.57 -10.49 25.15
C LYS A 54 27.72 -9.90 24.33
N SER A 55 27.58 -9.87 23.02
CA SER A 55 28.49 -9.13 22.13
C SER A 55 27.94 -7.71 21.85
N SER A 56 28.84 -6.80 21.44
CA SER A 56 28.46 -5.46 20.99
C SER A 56 27.53 -5.50 19.77
N GLU A 57 27.76 -6.45 18.85
CA GLU A 57 26.93 -6.66 17.66
C GLU A 57 25.50 -7.08 18.02
N VAL A 58 25.34 -8.10 18.87
CA VAL A 58 24.02 -8.56 19.35
C VAL A 58 23.27 -7.44 20.06
N THR A 59 24.00 -6.59 20.82
CA THR A 59 23.41 -5.44 21.51
C THR A 59 22.97 -4.35 20.52
N ALA A 60 23.75 -4.09 19.46
CA ALA A 60 23.41 -3.14 18.42
C ALA A 60 22.18 -3.61 17.61
N THR A 61 22.18 -4.85 17.13
CA THR A 61 21.04 -5.44 16.41
C THR A 61 19.78 -5.39 17.26
N LYS A 62 19.86 -5.70 18.56
CA LYS A 62 18.72 -5.61 19.47
C LYS A 62 18.14 -4.20 19.59
N ALA A 63 18.99 -3.17 19.59
CA ALA A 63 18.55 -1.77 19.63
C ALA A 63 17.86 -1.36 18.32
N GLU A 64 18.40 -1.77 17.17
CA GLU A 64 17.77 -1.55 15.87
C GLU A 64 16.40 -2.23 15.77
N MET A 65 16.27 -3.44 16.31
CA MET A 65 14.99 -4.14 16.35
C MET A 65 13.97 -3.47 17.26
N GLU A 66 14.40 -2.89 18.38
CA GLU A 66 13.52 -2.09 19.24
C GLU A 66 13.04 -0.83 18.51
N HIS A 67 13.92 -0.17 17.77
CA HIS A 67 13.57 0.96 16.91
C HIS A 67 12.55 0.54 15.83
N LEU A 68 12.83 -0.54 15.12
CA LEU A 68 11.96 -1.05 14.07
C LEU A 68 10.56 -1.40 14.60
N ARG A 69 10.48 -2.02 15.80
CA ARG A 69 9.18 -2.30 16.43
C ARG A 69 8.38 -1.03 16.69
N LYS A 70 9.04 0.05 17.15
CA LYS A 70 8.39 1.36 17.36
C LYS A 70 7.88 1.95 16.06
N ASP A 71 8.67 1.87 14.98
CA ASP A 71 8.25 2.36 13.66
C ASP A 71 7.03 1.61 13.13
N VAL A 72 7.00 0.29 13.34
CA VAL A 72 5.85 -0.55 12.96
C VAL A 72 4.62 -0.25 13.82
N ASP A 73 4.78 -0.07 15.13
CA ASP A 73 3.69 0.32 16.03
C ASP A 73 3.14 1.71 15.66
N TYR A 74 4.01 2.64 15.29
CA TYR A 74 3.62 3.95 14.76
C TYR A 74 2.81 3.81 13.46
N LEU A 75 3.29 2.98 12.53
CA LEU A 75 2.60 2.72 11.26
C LEU A 75 1.23 2.06 11.47
N LYS A 76 1.08 1.20 12.48
CA LYS A 76 -0.19 0.54 12.84
C LYS A 76 -1.16 1.49 13.54
N SER A 77 -0.66 2.42 14.35
CA SER A 77 -1.49 3.41 15.05
C SER A 77 -1.90 4.61 14.19
N THR A 78 -1.25 4.78 13.03
CA THR A 78 -1.65 5.79 12.05
C THR A 78 -3.02 5.43 11.49
N ASN A 79 -4.02 6.27 11.80
CA ASN A 79 -5.34 6.14 11.21
C ASN A 79 -5.30 6.61 9.74
N TYR A 80 -5.20 5.67 8.81
CA TYR A 80 -5.19 5.96 7.37
C TYR A 80 -6.47 6.64 6.90
N THR A 81 -7.59 6.48 7.63
CA THR A 81 -8.84 7.20 7.37
C THR A 81 -8.63 8.71 7.45
N SER A 82 -7.88 9.20 8.45
CA SER A 82 -7.58 10.63 8.59
C SER A 82 -6.66 11.14 7.49
N LEU A 83 -5.78 10.29 6.96
CA LEU A 83 -4.91 10.63 5.83
C LEU A 83 -5.72 10.77 4.52
N LEU A 84 -6.68 9.87 4.30
CA LEU A 84 -7.57 9.86 3.14
C LEU A 84 -8.58 11.01 3.20
N GLU A 85 -9.11 11.32 4.39
CA GLU A 85 -9.99 12.47 4.61
C GLU A 85 -9.30 13.81 4.32
N ALA A 86 -8.03 13.97 4.72
CA ALA A 86 -7.25 15.17 4.44
C ALA A 86 -6.98 15.39 2.95
N ALA A 87 -6.81 14.31 2.17
CA ALA A 87 -6.59 14.38 0.73
C ALA A 87 -7.87 14.78 -0.03
N ASN A 88 -9.05 14.37 0.45
CA ASN A 88 -10.34 14.70 -0.18
C ASN A 88 -10.77 16.16 0.01
N TYR A 89 -10.11 16.95 0.87
CA TYR A 89 -10.42 18.38 1.05
C TYR A 89 -9.83 19.27 -0.07
N VAL A 90 -8.85 18.77 -0.84
CA VAL A 90 -8.12 19.56 -1.84
C VAL A 90 -8.91 19.78 -3.13
N ASP A 91 -9.84 18.89 -3.48
CA ASP A 91 -10.66 19.04 -4.70
C ASP A 91 -11.79 20.08 -4.57
N SER A 92 -12.04 20.63 -3.38
CA SER A 92 -13.03 21.70 -3.19
C SER A 92 -12.47 23.12 -3.35
N LEU A 93 -11.15 23.32 -3.51
CA LEU A 93 -10.56 24.67 -3.45
C LEU A 93 -10.45 25.41 -4.79
N ASP A 94 -10.71 24.77 -5.95
CA ASP A 94 -10.43 25.38 -7.26
C ASP A 94 -11.67 25.76 -8.10
N THR A 95 -12.87 25.76 -7.51
CA THR A 95 -14.10 26.23 -8.18
C THR A 95 -14.70 27.53 -7.66
N SER A 96 -14.03 28.27 -6.77
CA SER A 96 -14.61 29.50 -6.20
C SER A 96 -13.76 30.76 -6.38
N ILE A 97 -13.33 31.06 -7.62
CA ILE A 97 -13.04 32.44 -8.06
C ILE A 97 -13.65 32.66 -9.45
N ILE A 98 -14.96 32.48 -9.59
CA ILE A 98 -15.71 33.20 -10.62
C ILE A 98 -16.92 33.84 -9.92
N PRO A 99 -17.00 35.18 -9.83
CA PRO A 99 -18.19 35.84 -9.29
C PRO A 99 -19.39 35.51 -10.19
N PRO A 100 -20.57 35.20 -9.63
CA PRO A 100 -21.75 34.90 -10.42
C PRO A 100 -22.29 36.19 -11.03
N ASP A 101 -21.76 36.57 -12.19
CA ASP A 101 -22.39 37.55 -13.05
C ASP A 101 -23.45 36.86 -13.91
N THR A 102 -24.67 36.94 -13.42
CA THR A 102 -25.89 37.26 -14.17
C THR A 102 -25.71 37.35 -15.69
N ILE A 103 -26.33 36.46 -16.48
CA ILE A 103 -27.08 36.80 -17.71
C ILE A 103 -27.69 35.55 -18.37
N GLY A 104 -29.00 35.64 -18.66
CA GLY A 104 -29.57 35.05 -19.88
C GLY A 104 -30.38 33.77 -19.74
N ASP A 105 -31.64 33.90 -19.34
CA ASP A 105 -32.73 32.98 -19.70
C ASP A 105 -32.74 32.75 -21.22
N LEU A 106 -32.46 31.52 -21.68
CA LEU A 106 -32.68 31.11 -23.06
C LEU A 106 -33.28 29.70 -23.16
N HIS A 107 -34.62 29.70 -23.11
CA HIS A 107 -35.52 29.01 -24.02
C HIS A 107 -35.12 27.62 -24.57
N ARG A 108 -35.60 26.61 -23.83
CA ARG A 108 -36.16 25.31 -24.24
C ARG A 108 -36.52 25.18 -25.74
N GLY A 109 -35.73 24.37 -26.46
CA GLY A 109 -36.08 23.76 -27.75
C GLY A 109 -35.80 22.26 -27.70
N GLY A 110 -36.84 21.44 -27.90
CA GLY A 110 -36.80 19.98 -27.77
C GLY A 110 -36.01 19.28 -28.87
N ILE A 111 -35.34 18.19 -28.51
CA ILE A 111 -34.73 17.25 -29.45
C ILE A 111 -35.25 15.86 -29.09
N ALA A 112 -35.75 15.19 -30.12
CA ALA A 112 -36.48 13.93 -30.09
C ALA A 112 -35.61 12.77 -29.61
N ALA A 113 -36.30 11.79 -29.01
CA ALA A 113 -35.77 10.51 -28.57
C ALA A 113 -35.16 9.74 -29.75
N ASP A 114 -33.94 9.25 -29.55
CA ASP A 114 -33.37 8.16 -30.32
C ASP A 114 -33.02 7.04 -29.32
N GLU A 115 -33.69 5.91 -29.48
CA GLU A 115 -33.58 4.72 -28.64
C GLU A 115 -32.38 3.90 -29.10
N SER A 116 -31.25 3.98 -28.40
CA SER A 116 -30.12 3.11 -28.66
C SER A 116 -30.09 1.92 -27.69
N GLU A 117 -30.66 0.80 -28.11
CA GLU A 117 -30.40 -0.53 -27.56
C GLU A 117 -28.99 -0.97 -27.96
N ALA A 118 -28.02 -0.90 -27.04
CA ALA A 118 -26.72 -1.52 -27.21
C ALA A 118 -26.54 -2.60 -26.14
N MET A 119 -26.83 -3.83 -26.54
CA MET A 119 -26.58 -5.06 -25.80
C MET A 119 -25.05 -5.27 -25.71
N THR A 120 -24.43 -4.94 -24.58
CA THR A 120 -23.00 -5.21 -24.36
C THR A 120 -22.80 -6.65 -23.89
N ASP A 121 -22.17 -7.43 -24.77
CA ASP A 121 -21.70 -8.80 -24.56
C ASP A 121 -20.63 -8.82 -23.45
N GLU A 122 -21.01 -9.31 -22.26
CA GLU A 122 -20.09 -9.58 -21.15
C GLU A 122 -19.16 -10.74 -21.52
N LYS A 123 -18.06 -10.40 -22.19
CA LYS A 123 -16.91 -11.31 -22.27
C LYS A 123 -16.30 -11.47 -20.88
N GLN A 124 -16.48 -12.67 -20.34
CA GLN A 124 -15.85 -13.20 -19.15
C GLN A 124 -14.34 -12.94 -19.19
N ILE A 125 -13.86 -12.07 -18.30
CA ILE A 125 -12.44 -11.97 -17.97
C ILE A 125 -12.17 -13.08 -16.96
N GLU A 126 -11.77 -14.25 -17.47
CA GLU A 126 -11.17 -15.32 -16.68
C GLU A 126 -9.79 -14.82 -16.24
N VAL A 127 -9.74 -14.12 -15.10
CA VAL A 127 -8.49 -13.72 -14.46
C VAL A 127 -7.82 -14.99 -13.95
N GLN A 128 -6.76 -15.39 -14.63
CA GLN A 128 -5.90 -16.51 -14.26
C GLN A 128 -5.13 -16.17 -12.97
N GLU A 129 -5.73 -16.49 -11.81
CA GLU A 129 -5.11 -16.42 -10.48
C GLU A 129 -4.09 -17.54 -10.27
N GLY A 130 -2.98 -17.53 -11.02
CA GLY A 130 -1.97 -18.57 -10.87
C GLY A 130 -0.64 -18.24 -11.51
N ASN A 131 0.24 -17.52 -10.79
CA ASN A 131 1.68 -17.85 -10.68
C ASN A 131 2.54 -16.83 -9.88
N ILE A 132 1.99 -15.76 -9.30
CA ILE A 132 2.83 -14.67 -8.72
C ILE A 132 3.69 -15.11 -7.52
N TYR A 133 3.43 -16.29 -6.93
CA TYR A 133 4.20 -16.80 -5.78
C TYR A 133 5.40 -17.71 -6.14
N GLY A 134 5.66 -17.96 -7.43
CA GLY A 134 6.74 -18.87 -7.85
C GLY A 134 8.16 -18.30 -7.76
N GLY A 135 8.31 -16.97 -7.79
CA GLY A 135 9.63 -16.32 -7.92
C GLY A 135 10.31 -15.89 -6.61
N MET A 136 9.65 -16.03 -5.45
CA MET A 136 10.23 -15.57 -4.18
C MET A 136 11.22 -16.57 -3.56
N ARG A 137 11.20 -17.84 -3.97
CA ARG A 137 12.09 -18.88 -3.41
C ARG A 137 13.56 -18.68 -3.81
N ASP A 138 13.81 -18.10 -4.98
CA ASP A 138 15.17 -17.92 -5.52
C ASP A 138 15.87 -16.66 -4.95
N LEU A 139 15.12 -15.74 -4.34
CA LEU A 139 15.66 -14.50 -3.75
C LEU A 139 16.28 -14.72 -2.36
N GLU A 140 15.78 -15.69 -1.60
CA GLU A 140 16.34 -16.04 -0.28
C GLU A 140 17.68 -16.78 -0.43
N GLU A 141 17.81 -17.63 -1.45
CA GLU A 141 19.04 -18.39 -1.72
C GLU A 141 20.17 -17.48 -2.24
N THR A 142 19.84 -16.43 -3.02
CA THR A 142 20.83 -15.44 -3.50
C THR A 142 21.39 -14.55 -2.39
N ASN A 143 20.59 -14.21 -1.37
CA ASN A 143 21.08 -13.41 -0.23
C ASN A 143 22.08 -14.17 0.65
N VAL A 144 21.87 -15.48 0.84
CA VAL A 144 22.83 -16.32 1.59
C VAL A 144 24.15 -16.41 0.82
N GLN A 145 24.11 -16.51 -0.51
CA GLN A 145 25.32 -16.60 -1.33
C GLN A 145 26.09 -15.27 -1.38
N LEU A 146 25.40 -14.13 -1.40
CA LEU A 146 26.01 -12.80 -1.39
C LEU A 146 26.81 -12.58 -0.10
N VAL A 147 26.23 -12.91 1.06
CA VAL A 147 26.89 -12.78 2.38
C VAL A 147 28.19 -13.58 2.45
N ILE A 148 28.23 -14.80 1.90
CA ILE A 148 29.43 -15.64 1.90
C ILE A 148 30.55 -15.03 1.03
N GLN A 149 30.22 -14.43 -0.11
CA GLN A 149 31.24 -13.78 -0.95
C GLN A 149 31.82 -12.53 -0.30
N THR A 150 30.97 -11.69 0.31
CA THR A 150 31.43 -10.46 0.96
C THR A 150 32.41 -10.75 2.09
N SER A 151 32.11 -11.74 2.94
CA SER A 151 33.01 -12.16 4.02
C SER A 151 34.35 -12.71 3.52
N LEU A 152 34.38 -13.39 2.37
CA LEU A 152 35.60 -13.97 1.81
C LEU A 152 36.53 -12.89 1.22
N ILE A 153 35.96 -11.86 0.60
CA ILE A 153 36.71 -10.72 0.06
C ILE A 153 37.30 -9.86 1.19
N GLU A 154 36.54 -9.61 2.24
CA GLU A 154 36.98 -8.80 3.39
C GLU A 154 38.17 -9.46 4.12
N MET A 155 38.14 -10.79 4.25
CA MET A 155 39.22 -11.55 4.89
C MET A 155 40.49 -11.63 4.03
N SER A 156 40.38 -11.46 2.70
CA SER A 156 41.54 -11.48 1.78
C SER A 156 42.32 -10.16 1.76
N MET A 157 41.75 -9.06 2.24
CA MET A 157 42.41 -7.74 2.28
C MET A 157 43.22 -7.52 3.57
N ALA A 158 43.00 -8.35 4.59
CA ALA A 158 43.75 -8.34 5.84
C ALA A 158 45.05 -9.15 5.72
N ALA A 159 45.93 -8.77 4.78
CA ALA A 159 47.30 -9.28 4.75
C ALA A 159 48.14 -8.55 5.83
N PRO A 160 48.85 -9.26 6.72
CA PRO A 160 49.69 -8.62 7.72
C PRO A 160 50.96 -8.05 7.07
N SER A 161 51.30 -6.80 7.45
CA SER A 161 52.56 -6.14 7.11
C SER A 161 53.61 -6.33 8.19
#